data_AF-A0A662JKL3-F1
#
_entry.id   AF-A0A662JKL3-F1
#
_cell.length_a   1.000
_cell.length_b   1.000
_cell.length_c   1.000
_cell.angle_alpha   90.00
_cell.angle_beta   90.00
_cell.angle_gamma   90.00
#
_symmetry.space_group_name_H-M   'P 1'
#
loop_
_entity.id
_entity.type
_entity.pdbx_description
1 polymer ?
#
loop_
_entity_poly.entity_id
_entity_poly.type
_entity_poly.pdbx_seq_one_letter_code
_entity_poly.pdbx_strand_id
1 'polypeptide(L)'
;EKIVKELTGVRQLRVRDHGYIARIEVGRDERHKFFNEETMDKVAQALIKLGYKFVTLDLLGYRTGSLDTLISEKIVPKKIKS
;
A
#
# COMPACT_ATOMS: atom_id res chain seq x y z
N GLU A 1 -4.56 2.54 10.47
CA GLU A 1 -3.12 2.22 10.69
C GLU A 1 -2.88 1.24 11.84
N LYS A 2 -3.39 1.52 13.06
CA LYS A 2 -3.17 0.70 14.27
C LYS A 2 -3.29 -0.83 14.05
N ILE A 3 -4.44 -1.29 13.56
CA ILE A 3 -4.69 -2.73 13.30
C ILE A 3 -3.68 -3.35 12.34
N VAL A 4 -3.22 -2.60 11.33
CA VAL A 4 -2.24 -3.10 10.36
C VAL A 4 -0.87 -3.26 11.03
N LYS A 5 -0.48 -2.33 11.92
CA LYS A 5 0.76 -2.45 12.70
C LYS A 5 0.71 -3.64 13.65
N GLU A 6 -0.42 -3.87 14.32
CA GLU A 6 -0.60 -5.01 15.23
C GLU A 6 -0.51 -6.36 14.50
N LEU A 7 -1.08 -6.47 13.29
CA LEU A 7 -1.07 -7.71 12.50
C LEU A 7 0.29 -8.02 11.86
N THR A 8 1.14 -7.02 11.64
CA THR A 8 2.37 -7.17 10.83
C THR A 8 3.66 -6.92 11.61
N GLY A 9 3.58 -6.26 12.77
CA GLY A 9 4.74 -5.85 13.56
C GLY A 9 5.63 -4.80 12.86
N VAL A 10 5.14 -4.10 11.84
CA VAL A 10 5.86 -2.98 11.21
C VAL A 10 5.83 -1.74 12.10
N ARG A 11 6.95 -1.01 12.15
CA ARG A 11 7.07 0.20 12.96
C ARG A 11 6.66 1.42 12.14
N GLN A 12 7.23 1.55 10.94
CA GLN A 12 6.94 2.63 10.01
C GLN A 12 5.86 2.19 9.02
N LEU A 13 4.65 2.70 9.22
CA LEU A 13 3.51 2.43 8.35
C LEU A 13 2.58 3.62 8.27
N ARG A 14 2.08 3.89 7.06
CA ARG A 14 1.00 4.82 6.77
C ARG A 14 -0.08 4.13 5.94
N VAL A 15 -1.34 4.41 6.21
CA VAL A 15 -2.45 4.04 5.32
C VAL A 15 -2.96 5.32 4.68
N ARG A 16 -2.76 5.48 3.38
CA ARG A 16 -3.30 6.58 2.59
C ARG A 16 -4.71 6.23 2.13
N ASP A 17 -5.62 7.15 2.36
CA ASP A 17 -6.97 7.10 1.81
C ASP A 17 -6.98 7.70 0.40
N HIS A 18 -7.37 6.89 -0.57
CA HIS A 18 -7.62 7.28 -1.96
C HIS A 18 -9.05 6.86 -2.36
N GLY A 19 -10.04 7.27 -1.55
CA GLY A 19 -11.45 6.94 -1.74
C GLY A 19 -11.70 5.46 -1.45
N TYR A 20 -11.94 4.66 -2.48
CA TYR A 20 -12.17 3.22 -2.29
C TYR A 20 -10.88 2.40 -2.13
N ILE A 21 -9.71 3.04 -2.20
CA ILE A 21 -8.40 2.38 -2.13
C ILE A 21 -7.70 2.77 -0.83
N ALA A 22 -7.38 1.78 0.00
CA ALA A 22 -6.39 1.92 1.06
C ALA A 22 -5.01 1.58 0.50
N ARG A 23 -4.13 2.57 0.37
CA ARG A 23 -2.73 2.34 -0.02
C ARG A 23 -1.83 2.33 1.21
N ILE A 24 -1.23 1.18 1.47
CA ILE A 24 -0.32 0.96 2.59
C ILE A 24 1.10 1.34 2.17
N GLU A 25 1.70 2.30 2.86
CA GLU A 25 3.11 2.67 2.72
C GLU A 25 3.87 2.12 3.94
N VAL A 26 4.85 1.23 3.72
CA VAL A 26 5.65 0.59 4.77
C VAL A 26 7.10 1.06 4.67
N GLY A 27 7.82 1.17 5.80
CA GLY A 27 9.26 1.36 5.80
C GLY A 27 9.95 0.42 4.81
N ARG A 28 10.89 0.94 4.00
CA ARG A 28 11.44 0.20 2.85
C ARG A 28 12.12 -1.11 3.27
N ASP A 29 12.75 -1.08 4.44
CA ASP A 29 13.42 -2.17 5.14
C ASP A 29 12.44 -3.15 5.79
N GLU A 30 11.18 -2.75 6.01
CA GLU A 30 10.16 -3.55 6.69
C GLU A 30 9.16 -4.24 5.75
N ARG A 31 9.18 -3.96 4.43
CA ARG A 31 8.22 -4.52 3.44
C ARG A 31 8.17 -6.04 3.43
N HIS A 32 9.29 -6.71 3.71
CA HIS A 32 9.36 -8.17 3.77
C HIS A 32 8.38 -8.77 4.80
N LYS A 33 7.96 -8.01 5.82
CA LYS A 33 6.94 -8.42 6.81
C LYS A 33 5.54 -8.60 6.20
N PHE A 34 5.32 -8.16 4.97
CA PHE A 34 4.11 -8.40 4.20
C PHE A 34 4.21 -9.61 3.25
N PHE A 35 5.36 -10.30 3.16
CA PHE A 35 5.54 -11.45 2.25
C PHE A 35 5.08 -12.76 2.90
N ASN A 36 3.89 -12.72 3.50
CA ASN A 36 3.20 -13.86 4.06
C ASN A 36 1.72 -13.73 3.71
N GLU A 37 1.18 -14.71 3.00
CA GLU A 37 -0.20 -14.67 2.48
C GLU A 37 -1.24 -14.52 3.59
N GLU A 38 -1.08 -15.24 4.70
CA GLU A 38 -1.99 -15.14 5.85
C GLU A 38 -1.99 -13.74 6.47
N THR A 39 -0.81 -13.13 6.61
CA THR A 39 -0.69 -11.73 7.05
C THR A 39 -1.37 -10.78 6.06
N MET A 40 -1.15 -10.97 4.75
CA MET A 40 -1.77 -10.14 3.71
C MET A 40 -3.29 -10.24 3.75
N ASP A 41 -3.84 -11.44 3.92
CA ASP A 41 -5.28 -11.70 4.00
C ASP A 41 -5.91 -11.05 5.23
N LYS A 42 -5.28 -11.19 6.40
CA LYS A 42 -5.75 -10.55 7.64
C LYS A 42 -5.79 -9.03 7.51
N VAL A 43 -4.74 -8.44 6.92
CA VAL A 43 -4.68 -6.99 6.67
C VAL A 43 -5.76 -6.56 5.69
N ALA A 44 -5.92 -7.28 4.57
CA ALA A 44 -6.92 -6.98 3.55
C ALA A 44 -8.33 -7.02 4.15
N GLN A 45 -8.68 -8.09 4.86
CA GLN A 45 -9.99 -8.24 5.51
C GLN A 45 -10.25 -7.13 6.54
N ALA A 46 -9.25 -6.78 7.35
CA ALA A 46 -9.38 -5.72 8.34
C ALA A 46 -9.71 -4.36 7.70
N LEU A 47 -9.06 -4.02 6.58
CA LEU A 47 -9.30 -2.75 5.89
C LEU A 47 -10.60 -2.78 5.06
N ILE A 48 -10.97 -3.91 4.45
CA ILE A 48 -12.24 -4.06 3.73
C ILE A 48 -13.43 -3.88 4.69
N LYS A 49 -13.35 -4.40 5.92
CA LYS A 49 -14.37 -4.19 6.96
C LYS A 49 -14.56 -2.72 7.35
N LEU A 50 -13.57 -1.86 7.07
CA LEU A 50 -13.67 -0.42 7.28
C LEU A 50 -14.26 0.35 6.08
N GLY A 51 -14.61 -0.36 5.00
CA GLY A 51 -15.29 0.22 3.83
C GLY A 51 -14.45 0.40 2.57
N TYR A 52 -13.16 0.05 2.60
CA TYR A 52 -12.32 0.06 1.38
C TYR A 52 -12.68 -1.09 0.44
N LYS A 53 -12.67 -0.84 -0.87
CA LYS A 53 -12.88 -1.88 -1.90
C LYS A 53 -11.58 -2.53 -2.34
N PHE A 54 -10.46 -1.78 -2.26
CA PHE A 54 -9.15 -2.25 -2.65
C PHE A 54 -8.12 -1.91 -1.58
N VAL A 55 -7.23 -2.87 -1.32
CA VAL A 55 -6.10 -2.71 -0.42
C VAL A 55 -4.83 -2.94 -1.23
N THR A 56 -3.91 -1.99 -1.19
CA THR A 56 -2.69 -2.02 -2.01
C THR A 56 -1.46 -1.76 -1.16
N LEU A 57 -0.33 -2.32 -1.55
CA LEU A 57 0.98 -2.04 -0.94
C LEU A 57 1.78 -1.14 -1.89
N ASP A 58 2.28 -0.01 -1.39
CA ASP A 58 3.12 0.90 -2.17
C ASP A 58 4.52 0.30 -2.36
N LEU A 59 4.89 0.03 -3.61
CA LEU A 59 6.18 -0.57 -3.95
C LEU A 59 7.37 0.34 -3.63
N LEU A 60 7.19 1.66 -3.56
CA LEU A 60 8.24 2.60 -3.17
C LEU A 60 8.41 2.69 -1.64
N GLY A 61 7.43 2.18 -0.88
CA GLY A 61 7.39 2.25 0.57
C GLY A 61 7.14 3.66 1.12
N TYR A 62 7.32 3.79 2.42
CA TYR A 62 7.18 5.04 3.16
C TYR A 62 8.26 6.05 2.75
N ARG A 63 7.85 7.30 2.51
CA ARG A 63 8.72 8.41 2.11
C ARG A 63 8.43 9.63 2.97
N THR A 64 9.48 10.24 3.53
CA THR A 64 9.40 11.54 4.21
C THR A 64 9.32 12.66 3.15
N GLY A 65 8.44 13.66 3.35
CA GLY A 65 8.37 14.85 2.48
C GLY A 65 7.60 14.71 1.16
N SER A 66 6.99 13.56 0.85
CA SER A 66 6.19 13.39 -0.37
C SER A 66 4.81 14.06 -0.24
N LEU A 67 4.78 15.38 -0.42
CA LEU A 67 3.59 16.14 -0.76
C LEU A 67 3.21 15.75 -2.20
N ASP A 68 2.42 14.67 -2.38
CA ASP A 68 1.86 14.15 -3.64
C ASP A 68 2.55 14.64 -4.93
N THR A 69 3.87 14.47 -5.03
CA THR A 69 4.64 15.06 -6.14
C THR A 69 4.59 14.07 -7.29
N LEU A 70 3.42 13.97 -7.92
CA LEU A 70 3.20 13.25 -9.15
C LEU A 70 3.24 14.26 -10.30
N ILE A 71 4.42 14.50 -10.85
CA ILE A 71 4.55 15.16 -12.15
C ILE A 71 5.62 14.42 -12.96
N SER A 72 5.19 13.42 -13.72
CA SER A 72 5.77 13.04 -15.01
C SER A 72 4.72 12.19 -15.74
N GLU A 73 4.56 12.41 -17.05
CA GLU A 73 3.63 11.65 -17.85
C GLU A 73 4.01 10.16 -17.81
N LYS A 74 3.04 9.29 -17.50
CA LYS A 74 3.24 7.85 -17.61
C LYS A 74 3.46 7.50 -19.07
N ILE A 75 4.56 6.83 -19.37
CA ILE A 75 4.78 6.24 -20.68
C ILE A 75 3.76 5.10 -20.85
N VAL A 76 2.75 5.32 -21.68
CA VAL A 76 1.85 4.27 -22.13
C VAL A 76 2.52 3.58 -23.33
N PRO A 77 2.89 2.29 -23.25
CA PRO A 77 3.40 1.57 -24.41
C PRO A 77 2.35 1.65 -25.52
N LYS A 78 2.67 2.28 -26.65
CA LYS A 78 1.79 2.26 -27.83
C LYS A 78 1.52 0.79 -28.16
N LYS A 79 0.23 0.42 -28.18
CA LYS A 79 -0.33 -0.91 -28.53
C LYS A 79 0.72 -1.84 -29.12
N ILE A 80 1.13 -2.85 -28.37
CA ILE A 80 1.75 -4.05 -28.94
C ILE A 80 0.68 -4.61 -29.88
N LYS A 81 0.76 -4.22 -31.17
CA LYS A 81 -0.08 -4.77 -32.23
C LYS A 81 0.32 -6.24 -32.35
N SER A 82 -0.44 -7.12 -31.72
CA SER A 82 -0.67 -8.47 -32.23
C SER A 82 -1.62 -8.38 -33.41
#